data_AF-W5K4M6-F1
#
_entry.id   AF-W5K4M6-F1
#
_cell.length_a   1.000
_cell.length_b   1.000
_cell.length_c   1.000
_cell.angle_alpha   90.00
_cell.angle_beta   90.00
_cell.angle_gamma   90.00
#
_symmetry.space_group_name_H-M   'P 1'
#
loop_
_entity.id
_entity.type
_entity.pdbx_description
1 polymer ?
#
loop_
_entity_poly.entity_id
_entity_poly.type
_entity_poly.pdbx_seq_one_letter_code
_entity_poly.pdbx_strand_id
1 'polypeptide(L)'
;MLKSLRFQFKVRKNKFSQPWQESSVEDEEDGDEDFHVVEHHDEQVDSPGVDSSTWSVPHLLGLDEINLNLMCELKLSEESKLLTFSQIQQLSQHLPEVLSLCEWMLIYQTQTHGSSLRTLYRATEQLERCMVLILRDTYGQVFGVVCSAPLRVSSSYYGTGQTFLFSFSPHLQVYKWTGVNSYFIKGGMDALLFGGGRGRFGLWINGDLIRGRSQKCDTFDNETLSSEEDFVINELEVWALV
;
A
#
# COMPACT_ATOMS: atom_id res chain seq x y z
N MET A 1 -38.13 1.35 52.20
CA MET A 1 -37.42 2.47 51.54
C MET A 1 -36.33 1.89 50.67
N LEU A 2 -36.44 1.98 49.35
CA LEU A 2 -35.32 1.96 48.38
C LEU A 2 -35.90 2.41 47.04
N LYS A 3 -35.42 3.57 46.56
CA LYS A 3 -35.98 4.34 45.43
C LYS A 3 -35.44 3.78 44.11
N SER A 4 -36.35 3.62 43.15
CA SER A 4 -36.07 3.35 41.74
C SER A 4 -35.38 4.58 41.10
N LEU A 5 -34.20 4.39 40.50
CA LEU A 5 -33.59 5.40 39.62
C LEU A 5 -33.79 4.98 38.15
N ARG A 6 -34.65 5.72 37.46
CA ARG A 6 -34.74 5.74 36.00
C ARG A 6 -33.75 6.77 35.46
N PHE A 7 -32.75 6.33 34.71
CA PHE A 7 -31.89 7.22 33.92
C PHE A 7 -32.60 7.54 32.59
N GLN A 8 -32.97 8.80 32.39
CA GLN A 8 -33.39 9.31 31.09
C GLN A 8 -32.17 9.77 30.30
N PHE A 9 -31.93 9.16 29.13
CA PHE A 9 -30.96 9.65 28.16
C PHE A 9 -31.56 10.85 27.41
N LYS A 10 -30.95 12.03 27.60
CA LYS A 10 -31.28 13.25 26.86
C LYS A 10 -30.46 13.26 25.57
N VAL A 11 -31.09 12.87 24.46
CA VAL A 11 -30.52 13.00 23.11
C VAL A 11 -30.35 14.49 22.80
N ARG A 12 -29.09 14.97 22.70
CA ARG A 12 -28.79 16.28 22.14
C ARG A 12 -28.93 16.20 20.63
N LYS A 13 -29.97 16.84 20.09
CA LYS A 13 -30.13 17.10 18.66
C LYS A 13 -29.10 18.15 18.24
N ASN A 14 -28.11 17.75 17.44
CA ASN A 14 -27.25 18.71 16.75
C ASN A 14 -28.06 19.32 15.59
N LYS A 15 -28.27 20.63 15.66
CA LYS A 15 -28.75 21.45 14.55
C LYS A 15 -27.54 21.79 13.68
N PHE A 16 -27.44 21.18 12.50
CA PHE A 16 -26.76 21.79 11.37
C PHE A 16 -27.64 21.57 10.15
N SER A 17 -28.35 22.63 9.80
CA SER A 17 -29.08 22.77 8.55
C SER A 17 -28.67 24.13 8.03
N GLN A 18 -28.00 24.18 6.88
CA GLN A 18 -28.40 24.99 5.73
C GLN A 18 -27.58 24.59 4.49
N PRO A 19 -28.17 24.76 3.28
CA PRO A 19 -27.68 24.20 2.02
C PRO A 19 -26.70 25.16 1.33
N TRP A 20 -25.75 24.60 0.57
CA TRP A 20 -24.83 25.38 -0.26
C TRP A 20 -25.61 26.05 -1.40
N GLN A 21 -25.50 27.37 -1.47
CA GLN A 21 -25.99 28.18 -2.59
C GLN A 21 -25.02 28.03 -3.77
N GLU A 22 -25.57 27.76 -4.95
CA GLU A 22 -24.92 27.93 -6.24
C GLU A 22 -24.48 29.39 -6.40
N SER A 23 -23.20 29.60 -6.67
CA SER A 23 -22.70 30.82 -7.29
C SER A 23 -22.22 30.47 -8.69
N SER A 24 -23.00 30.92 -9.67
CA SER A 24 -22.65 30.99 -11.09
C SER A 24 -21.30 31.70 -11.24
N VAL A 25 -20.34 31.04 -11.88
CA VAL A 25 -19.18 31.71 -12.46
C VAL A 25 -19.45 31.71 -13.96
N GLU A 26 -19.64 32.92 -14.47
CA GLU A 26 -19.84 33.22 -15.88
C GLU A 26 -18.55 32.97 -16.67
N ASP A 27 -18.75 32.56 -17.91
CA ASP A 27 -17.76 32.22 -18.92
C ASP A 27 -16.82 33.38 -19.24
N GLU A 28 -15.51 33.10 -19.32
CA GLU A 28 -14.57 33.86 -20.14
C GLU A 28 -13.81 32.86 -21.02
N GLU A 29 -14.31 32.69 -22.26
CA GLU A 29 -13.54 32.26 -23.41
C GLU A 29 -12.64 33.42 -23.84
N ASP A 30 -11.35 33.19 -24.00
CA ASP A 30 -10.52 34.00 -24.90
C ASP A 30 -9.21 33.27 -25.23
N GLY A 31 -8.89 33.23 -26.53
CA GLY A 31 -7.51 33.19 -27.01
C GLY A 31 -7.09 31.91 -27.75
N ASP A 32 -7.54 31.77 -29.00
CA ASP A 32 -6.86 30.96 -30.01
C ASP A 32 -5.44 31.50 -30.25
N GLU A 33 -4.41 30.79 -29.80
CA GLU A 33 -3.02 31.02 -30.23
C GLU A 33 -2.67 30.06 -31.37
N ASP A 34 -2.45 30.69 -32.53
CA ASP A 34 -2.10 30.14 -33.84
C ASP A 34 -0.74 29.41 -33.78
N PHE A 35 -0.74 28.08 -33.90
CA PHE A 35 0.49 27.27 -33.99
C PHE A 35 0.89 27.12 -35.46
N HIS A 36 1.89 27.89 -35.89
CA HIS A 36 2.52 27.73 -37.20
C HIS A 36 3.23 26.36 -37.30
N VAL A 37 2.70 25.49 -38.15
CA VAL A 37 3.36 24.27 -38.62
C VAL A 37 4.52 24.69 -39.53
N VAL A 38 5.76 24.49 -39.06
CA VAL A 38 6.95 24.60 -39.92
C VAL A 38 7.17 23.24 -40.56
N GLU A 39 6.84 23.14 -41.85
CA GLU A 39 7.21 22.00 -42.69
C GLU A 39 8.74 21.94 -42.84
N HIS A 40 9.36 20.94 -42.20
CA HIS A 40 10.75 20.61 -42.46
C HIS A 40 10.83 19.74 -43.71
N HIS A 41 11.44 20.30 -44.75
CA HIS A 41 11.80 19.63 -45.99
C HIS A 41 12.67 18.40 -45.73
N ASP A 42 12.27 17.26 -46.29
CA ASP A 42 13.08 16.04 -46.37
C ASP A 42 14.31 16.27 -47.26
N GLU A 43 15.49 16.39 -46.66
CA GLU A 43 16.76 16.25 -47.38
C GLU A 43 17.05 14.76 -47.59
N GLN A 44 16.91 14.32 -48.84
CA GLN A 44 17.45 13.05 -49.33
C GLN A 44 18.97 13.05 -49.21
N VAL A 45 19.51 12.22 -48.31
CA VAL A 45 20.94 11.91 -48.26
C VAL A 45 21.18 10.60 -49.03
N ASP A 46 21.94 10.76 -50.10
CA ASP A 46 22.38 9.71 -51.03
C ASP A 46 23.21 8.64 -50.29
N SER A 47 22.87 7.37 -50.47
CA SER A 47 23.56 6.24 -49.82
C SER A 47 24.62 5.66 -50.77
N PRO A 48 25.93 5.73 -50.46
CA PRO A 48 26.91 4.90 -51.16
C PRO A 48 26.84 3.47 -50.62
N GLY A 49 26.63 2.52 -51.52
CA GLY A 49 26.61 1.09 -51.21
C GLY A 49 27.89 0.63 -50.51
N VAL A 50 27.74 0.00 -49.36
CA VAL A 50 28.80 -0.73 -48.66
C VAL A 50 28.50 -2.21 -48.77
N ASP A 51 29.53 -2.94 -49.16
CA ASP A 51 29.57 -4.35 -49.45
C ASP A 51 29.23 -5.23 -48.24
N SER A 52 28.51 -6.31 -48.52
CA SER A 52 28.28 -7.40 -47.57
C SER A 52 29.53 -8.28 -47.50
N SER A 53 30.52 -7.87 -46.72
CA SER A 53 31.57 -8.78 -46.26
C SER A 53 32.21 -8.32 -44.94
N THR A 54 31.80 -8.99 -43.86
CA THR A 54 32.59 -9.30 -42.65
C THR A 54 33.39 -8.15 -42.02
N TRP A 55 32.73 -7.33 -41.18
CA TRP A 55 33.41 -6.66 -40.06
C TRP A 55 33.23 -7.50 -38.79
N SER A 56 34.15 -8.44 -38.58
CA SER A 56 34.22 -9.20 -37.33
C SER A 56 34.69 -8.27 -36.21
N VAL A 57 33.81 -7.98 -35.26
CA VAL A 57 34.13 -7.13 -34.10
C VAL A 57 35.16 -7.87 -33.22
N PRO A 58 36.35 -7.28 -32.95
CA PRO A 58 37.33 -7.89 -32.07
C PRO A 58 36.79 -7.98 -30.64
N HIS A 59 36.77 -9.20 -30.13
CA HIS A 59 36.47 -9.58 -28.75
C HIS A 59 37.44 -8.89 -27.77
N LEU A 60 37.13 -7.68 -27.33
CA LEU A 60 37.96 -6.94 -26.35
C LEU A 60 37.12 -5.95 -25.54
N LEU A 61 36.18 -6.50 -24.78
CA LEU A 61 35.91 -6.26 -23.36
C LEU A 61 34.92 -7.39 -23.00
N GLY A 62 35.34 -8.34 -22.15
CA GLY A 62 34.50 -9.46 -21.72
C GLY A 62 33.29 -8.97 -20.93
N LEU A 63 32.25 -8.56 -21.65
CA LEU A 63 30.93 -8.20 -21.16
C LEU A 63 29.87 -9.16 -21.73
N ASP A 64 30.30 -10.33 -22.20
CA ASP A 64 29.42 -11.47 -22.35
C ASP A 64 29.18 -12.01 -20.93
N GLU A 65 27.93 -11.90 -20.48
CA GLU A 65 27.45 -12.14 -19.11
C GLU A 65 27.67 -10.99 -18.12
N ILE A 66 27.00 -9.85 -18.34
CA ILE A 66 26.25 -9.33 -17.20
C ILE A 66 25.22 -10.41 -16.89
N ASN A 67 25.55 -11.26 -15.92
CA ASN A 67 24.61 -12.17 -15.33
C ASN A 67 23.43 -11.31 -14.84
N LEU A 68 22.33 -11.24 -15.61
CA LEU A 68 21.06 -10.64 -15.21
C LEU A 68 20.50 -11.29 -13.94
N ASN A 69 21.16 -12.35 -13.48
CA ASN A 69 21.06 -12.95 -12.17
C ASN A 69 21.88 -12.22 -11.09
N LEU A 70 22.13 -10.91 -11.21
CA LEU A 70 22.21 -10.04 -10.04
C LEU A 70 20.81 -9.95 -9.39
N MET A 71 20.24 -11.11 -9.09
CA MET A 71 19.13 -11.24 -8.17
C MET A 71 19.66 -10.63 -6.88
N CYS A 72 19.17 -9.44 -6.55
CA CYS A 72 19.39 -8.90 -5.22
C CYS A 72 18.86 -9.96 -4.27
N GLU A 73 19.79 -10.61 -3.55
CA GLU A 73 19.43 -11.64 -2.61
C GLU A 73 18.46 -11.01 -1.61
N LEU A 74 17.24 -11.57 -1.52
CA LEU A 74 16.25 -11.10 -0.56
C LEU A 74 16.85 -11.26 0.84
N LYS A 75 17.13 -10.15 1.50
CA LYS A 75 17.71 -10.12 2.85
C LYS A 75 16.63 -9.85 3.88
N LEU A 76 16.64 -10.66 4.92
CA LEU A 76 15.76 -10.55 6.08
C LEU A 76 16.66 -10.44 7.32
N SER A 77 16.35 -9.49 8.22
CA SER A 77 17.10 -9.36 9.47
C SER A 77 16.92 -10.58 10.39
N GLU A 78 15.76 -11.24 10.29
CA GLU A 78 15.37 -12.43 11.04
C GLU A 78 14.42 -13.30 10.19
N GLU A 79 14.15 -14.55 10.59
CA GLU A 79 13.15 -15.38 9.90
C GLU A 79 11.72 -14.93 10.25
N SER A 80 10.84 -14.82 9.26
CA SER A 80 9.40 -14.59 9.49
C SER A 80 8.72 -15.86 10.00
N LYS A 81 7.86 -15.70 11.00
CA LYS A 81 6.99 -16.78 11.51
C LYS A 81 5.69 -16.86 10.72
N LEU A 82 5.35 -15.80 10.00
CA LEU A 82 4.07 -15.67 9.28
C LEU A 82 4.18 -16.05 7.81
N LEU A 83 5.26 -15.68 7.13
CA LEU A 83 5.51 -15.97 5.72
C LEU A 83 6.72 -16.89 5.54
N THR A 84 6.57 -17.85 4.63
CA THR A 84 7.73 -18.63 4.13
C THR A 84 8.59 -17.77 3.20
N PHE A 85 9.86 -18.14 3.04
CA PHE A 85 10.77 -17.44 2.12
C PHE A 85 10.20 -17.31 0.69
N SER A 86 9.55 -18.37 0.17
CA SER A 86 8.91 -18.34 -1.15
C SER A 86 7.76 -17.33 -1.23
N GLN A 87 6.95 -17.22 -0.17
CA GLN A 87 5.88 -16.22 -0.12
C GLN A 87 6.42 -14.80 -0.06
N ILE A 88 7.53 -14.57 0.65
CA ILE A 88 8.19 -13.26 0.68
C ILE A 88 8.75 -12.94 -0.71
N GLN A 89 9.39 -13.89 -1.39
CA GLN A 89 9.85 -13.70 -2.78
C GLN A 89 8.70 -13.34 -3.72
N GLN A 90 7.57 -14.05 -3.64
CA GLN A 90 6.37 -13.75 -4.43
C GLN A 90 5.86 -12.33 -4.14
N LEU A 91 5.76 -11.94 -2.88
CA LEU A 91 5.29 -10.61 -2.49
C LEU A 91 6.27 -9.50 -2.95
N SER A 92 7.58 -9.75 -2.85
CA SER A 92 8.64 -8.82 -3.27
C SER A 92 8.60 -8.51 -4.77
N GLN A 93 8.14 -9.45 -5.62
CA GLN A 93 7.94 -9.20 -7.06
C GLN A 93 6.86 -8.14 -7.35
N HIS A 94 6.00 -7.84 -6.38
CA HIS A 94 4.99 -6.80 -6.50
C HIS A 94 5.39 -5.48 -5.85
N LEU A 95 6.54 -5.40 -5.18
CA LEU A 95 7.07 -4.14 -4.69
C LEU A 95 7.58 -3.29 -5.87
N PRO A 96 7.54 -1.95 -5.76
CA PRO A 96 8.32 -1.09 -6.64
C PRO A 96 9.77 -1.56 -6.71
N GLU A 97 10.40 -1.47 -7.88
CA GLU A 97 11.74 -2.01 -8.14
C GLU A 97 12.76 -1.60 -7.06
N VAL A 98 12.77 -0.33 -6.69
CA VAL A 98 13.65 0.19 -5.62
C VAL A 98 13.42 -0.50 -4.27
N LEU A 99 12.17 -0.78 -3.91
CA LEU A 99 11.81 -1.42 -2.65
C LEU A 99 12.04 -2.94 -2.66
N SER A 100 12.08 -3.56 -3.85
CA SER A 100 12.36 -4.99 -3.99
C SER A 100 13.81 -5.37 -3.63
N LEU A 101 14.70 -4.38 -3.60
CA LEU A 101 16.12 -4.52 -3.28
C LEU A 101 16.44 -4.23 -1.81
N CYS A 102 15.47 -3.70 -1.05
CA CYS A 102 15.64 -3.37 0.36
C CYS A 102 15.72 -4.61 1.23
N GLU A 103 16.47 -4.50 2.33
CA GLU A 103 16.45 -5.50 3.38
C GLU A 103 15.14 -5.38 4.16
N TRP A 104 14.52 -6.52 4.46
CA TRP A 104 13.35 -6.60 5.32
C TRP A 104 13.81 -6.70 6.78
N MET A 105 13.62 -5.63 7.53
CA MET A 105 13.97 -5.57 8.95
C MET A 105 12.73 -5.76 9.82
N LEU A 106 12.70 -6.77 10.68
CA LEU A 106 11.59 -6.99 11.61
C LEU A 106 11.62 -5.92 12.71
N ILE A 107 10.61 -5.07 12.75
CA ILE A 107 10.53 -3.95 13.70
C ILE A 107 9.48 -4.17 14.77
N TYR A 108 8.49 -5.03 14.50
CA TYR A 108 7.44 -5.32 15.45
C TYR A 108 6.86 -6.73 15.24
N GLN A 109 6.73 -7.52 16.31
CA GLN A 109 5.86 -8.69 16.33
C GLN A 109 5.07 -8.74 17.64
N THR A 110 3.82 -9.17 17.58
CA THR A 110 2.95 -9.23 18.77
C THR A 110 3.44 -10.21 19.83
N GLN A 111 4.15 -11.26 19.44
CA GLN A 111 4.73 -12.25 20.36
C GLN A 111 5.76 -11.65 21.32
N THR A 112 6.54 -10.64 20.90
CA THR A 112 7.62 -10.06 21.70
C THR A 112 7.27 -8.68 22.26
N HIS A 113 6.49 -7.89 21.51
CA HIS A 113 6.19 -6.50 21.87
C HIS A 113 4.78 -6.29 22.45
N GLY A 114 3.99 -7.36 22.56
CA GLY A 114 2.61 -7.33 23.03
C GLY A 114 1.63 -6.84 21.95
N SER A 115 0.37 -6.66 22.33
CA SER A 115 -0.75 -6.38 21.40
C SER A 115 -1.33 -4.98 21.64
N SER A 116 -0.53 -3.94 21.38
CA SER A 116 -0.92 -2.55 21.64
C SER A 116 -0.59 -1.69 20.44
N LEU A 117 -1.61 -1.10 19.83
CA LEU A 117 -1.46 -0.18 18.71
C LEU A 117 -0.57 1.01 19.06
N ARG A 118 -0.61 1.47 20.32
CA ARG A 118 0.29 2.52 20.82
C ARG A 118 1.76 2.06 20.78
N THR A 119 2.03 0.82 21.14
CA THR A 119 3.39 0.26 21.08
C THR A 119 3.84 0.11 19.63
N LEU A 120 2.93 -0.33 18.76
CA LEU A 120 3.19 -0.42 17.32
C LEU A 120 3.56 0.95 16.72
N TYR A 121 2.79 2.01 17.01
CA TYR A 121 3.12 3.36 16.52
C TYR A 121 4.51 3.85 16.97
N ARG A 122 4.90 3.56 18.21
CA ARG A 122 6.23 3.92 18.72
C ARG A 122 7.35 3.19 17.98
N ALA A 123 7.11 1.95 17.54
CA ALA A 123 8.08 1.17 16.79
C ALA A 123 8.22 1.66 15.34
N THR A 124 7.15 2.17 14.73
CA THR A 124 7.12 2.57 13.32
C THR A 124 7.51 4.02 13.05
N GLU A 125 7.21 4.94 13.98
CA GLU A 125 7.36 6.39 13.77
C GLU A 125 8.81 6.83 13.48
N GLN A 126 9.82 6.09 13.95
CA GLN A 126 11.23 6.47 13.83
C GLN A 126 11.88 6.10 12.48
N LEU A 127 11.21 5.31 11.65
CA LEU A 127 11.87 4.67 10.50
C LEU A 127 11.74 5.45 9.20
N GLU A 128 10.71 6.28 9.03
CA GLU A 128 10.43 7.02 7.79
C GLU A 128 10.56 6.15 6.51
N ARG A 129 10.23 4.85 6.61
CA ARG A 129 10.32 3.85 5.52
C ARG A 129 8.97 3.29 5.11
N CYS A 130 8.93 2.71 3.91
CA CYS A 130 7.87 1.78 3.53
C CYS A 130 7.94 0.53 4.40
N MET A 131 6.80 -0.12 4.61
CA MET A 131 6.72 -1.27 5.50
C MET A 131 5.69 -2.28 5.05
N VAL A 132 5.85 -3.52 5.50
CA VAL A 132 4.93 -4.62 5.26
C VAL A 132 4.35 -5.04 6.60
N LEU A 133 3.05 -4.84 6.78
CA LEU A 133 2.30 -5.36 7.92
C LEU A 133 1.65 -6.68 7.49
N ILE A 134 1.94 -7.74 8.25
CA ILE A 134 1.50 -9.11 7.98
C ILE A 134 0.67 -9.58 9.18
N LEU A 135 -0.45 -10.21 8.89
CA LEU A 135 -1.38 -10.79 9.86
C LEU A 135 -1.55 -12.28 9.57
N ARG A 136 -1.69 -13.06 10.63
CA ARG A 136 -2.29 -14.40 10.56
C ARG A 136 -3.53 -14.42 11.45
N ASP A 137 -4.67 -14.79 10.89
CA ASP A 137 -5.89 -14.99 11.68
C ASP A 137 -5.86 -16.34 12.43
N THR A 138 -6.81 -16.53 13.35
CA THR A 138 -6.95 -17.78 14.12
C THR A 138 -7.33 -19.01 13.28
N TYR A 139 -7.72 -18.84 12.01
CA TYR A 139 -7.96 -19.91 11.06
C TYR A 139 -6.73 -20.21 10.18
N GLY A 140 -5.63 -19.46 10.36
CA GLY A 140 -4.36 -19.68 9.68
C GLY A 140 -4.21 -18.90 8.37
N GLN A 141 -5.19 -18.10 7.96
CA GLN A 141 -5.10 -17.27 6.76
C GLN A 141 -4.09 -16.15 6.98
N VAL A 142 -3.15 -16.00 6.04
CA VAL A 142 -2.12 -14.95 6.07
C VAL A 142 -2.42 -13.88 5.04
N PHE A 143 -2.39 -12.63 5.46
CA PHE A 143 -2.75 -11.46 4.64
C PHE A 143 -2.17 -10.19 5.26
N GLY A 144 -2.28 -9.07 4.57
CA GLY A 144 -1.73 -7.82 5.09
C GLY A 144 -1.74 -6.67 4.11
N VAL A 145 -0.84 -5.74 4.35
CA VAL A 145 -0.70 -4.49 3.60
C VAL A 145 0.76 -4.11 3.46
N VAL A 146 1.14 -3.69 2.26
CA VAL A 146 2.35 -2.92 2.04
C VAL A 146 1.97 -1.44 2.15
N CYS A 147 2.61 -0.74 3.07
CA CYS A 147 2.38 0.67 3.39
C CYS A 147 3.48 1.52 2.79
N SER A 148 3.10 2.56 2.05
CA SER A 148 4.05 3.53 1.48
C SER A 148 4.55 4.57 2.49
N ALA A 149 4.13 4.48 3.75
CA ALA A 149 4.45 5.44 4.81
C ALA A 149 4.35 4.77 6.18
N PRO A 150 5.07 5.28 7.21
CA PRO A 150 4.99 4.74 8.55
C PRO A 150 3.60 4.79 9.18
N LEU A 151 3.29 3.81 10.03
CA LEU A 151 2.08 3.83 10.83
C LEU A 151 2.15 4.96 11.86
N ARG A 152 1.14 5.82 11.88
CA ARG A 152 1.02 6.93 12.83
C ARG A 152 -0.43 7.31 13.05
N VAL A 153 -0.71 7.97 14.17
CA VAL A 153 -2.00 8.61 14.41
C VAL A 153 -2.15 9.79 13.46
N SER A 154 -3.29 9.88 12.78
CA SER A 154 -3.57 10.94 11.81
C SER A 154 -5.07 11.27 11.77
N SER A 155 -5.41 12.56 11.68
CA SER A 155 -6.79 13.01 11.48
C SER A 155 -7.33 12.69 10.08
N SER A 156 -6.43 12.63 9.10
CA SER A 156 -6.73 12.39 7.68
C SER A 156 -6.05 11.13 7.16
N TYR A 157 -6.52 10.62 6.01
CA TYR A 157 -5.81 9.58 5.29
C TYR A 157 -4.45 10.08 4.79
N TYR A 158 -3.48 9.17 4.72
CA TYR A 158 -2.12 9.44 4.24
C TYR A 158 -1.56 8.23 3.51
N GLY A 159 -0.36 8.38 2.93
CA GLY A 159 0.26 7.40 2.04
C GLY A 159 0.13 7.79 0.57
N THR A 160 0.58 6.91 -0.31
CA THR A 160 0.58 7.07 -1.76
C THR A 160 -0.02 5.81 -2.41
N GLY A 161 -0.24 5.87 -3.73
CA GLY A 161 -0.69 4.73 -4.53
C GLY A 161 0.24 3.52 -4.55
N GLN A 162 1.43 3.61 -3.92
CA GLN A 162 2.30 2.45 -3.68
C GLN A 162 1.80 1.56 -2.54
N THR A 163 0.83 2.02 -1.74
CA THR A 163 0.16 1.19 -0.73
C THR A 163 -0.72 0.16 -1.43
N PHE A 164 -0.69 -1.10 -1.00
CA PHE A 164 -1.55 -2.15 -1.54
C PHE A 164 -1.84 -3.24 -0.52
N LEU A 165 -2.99 -3.90 -0.67
CA LEU A 165 -3.38 -5.05 0.16
C LEU A 165 -2.93 -6.36 -0.49
N PHE A 166 -2.75 -7.40 0.32
CA PHE A 166 -2.51 -8.75 -0.19
C PHE A 166 -3.14 -9.82 0.70
N SER A 167 -3.42 -10.99 0.13
CA SER A 167 -3.84 -12.19 0.86
C SER A 167 -3.26 -13.45 0.21
N PHE A 168 -2.96 -14.47 1.01
CA PHE A 168 -2.51 -15.79 0.56
C PHE A 168 -3.65 -16.82 0.64
N SER A 169 -4.67 -16.70 -0.21
CA SER A 169 -5.88 -17.55 -0.15
C SER A 169 -6.25 -18.15 -1.52
N PRO A 170 -5.82 -19.39 -1.86
CA PRO A 170 -4.67 -20.13 -1.35
C PRO A 170 -3.33 -19.66 -1.97
N HIS A 171 -3.40 -18.88 -3.04
CA HIS A 171 -2.25 -18.25 -3.70
C HIS A 171 -2.19 -16.76 -3.36
N LEU A 172 -1.07 -16.11 -3.66
CA LEU A 172 -0.93 -14.68 -3.48
C LEU A 172 -1.92 -13.92 -4.37
N GLN A 173 -2.75 -13.10 -3.75
CA GLN A 173 -3.59 -12.09 -4.37
C GLN A 173 -3.09 -10.71 -3.95
N VAL A 174 -2.97 -9.79 -4.91
CA VAL A 174 -2.47 -8.43 -4.68
C VAL A 174 -3.48 -7.41 -5.20
N TYR A 175 -3.88 -6.48 -4.34
CA TYR A 175 -4.90 -5.47 -4.63
C TYR A 175 -4.27 -4.08 -4.60
N LYS A 176 -3.88 -3.61 -5.79
CA LYS A 176 -3.26 -2.30 -6.01
C LYS A 176 -4.30 -1.18 -5.97
N TRP A 177 -3.83 0.05 -5.85
CA TRP A 177 -4.68 1.23 -5.90
C TRP A 177 -5.48 1.31 -7.21
N THR A 178 -6.79 1.58 -7.10
CA THR A 178 -7.72 1.68 -8.23
C THR A 178 -7.70 3.04 -8.94
N GLY A 179 -7.10 4.06 -8.33
CA GLY A 179 -7.19 5.46 -8.80
C GLY A 179 -8.45 6.20 -8.32
N VAL A 180 -9.42 5.52 -7.70
CA VAL A 180 -10.74 6.10 -7.37
C VAL A 180 -10.68 7.14 -6.24
N ASN A 181 -9.84 6.91 -5.22
CA ASN A 181 -9.64 7.82 -4.10
C ASN A 181 -8.26 7.59 -3.44
N SER A 182 -7.85 8.49 -2.54
CA SER A 182 -6.55 8.38 -1.85
C SER A 182 -6.69 7.95 -0.37
N TYR A 183 -7.66 7.10 -0.05
CA TYR A 183 -7.93 6.65 1.32
C TYR A 183 -7.05 5.45 1.73
N PHE A 184 -5.74 5.60 1.59
CA PHE A 184 -4.78 4.49 1.74
C PHE A 184 -4.62 4.03 3.19
N ILE A 185 -4.17 4.91 4.09
CA ILE A 185 -3.86 4.58 5.48
C ILE A 185 -4.47 5.65 6.38
N LYS A 186 -5.12 5.25 7.48
CA LYS A 186 -5.53 6.17 8.54
C LYS A 186 -5.38 5.51 9.90
N GLY A 187 -4.51 6.07 10.74
CA GLY A 187 -4.33 5.65 12.12
C GLY A 187 -5.13 6.49 13.09
N GLY A 188 -5.87 5.85 13.98
CA GLY A 188 -6.53 6.44 15.13
C GLY A 188 -5.95 5.91 16.45
N MET A 189 -6.45 6.41 17.58
CA MET A 189 -6.03 5.87 18.89
C MET A 189 -6.54 4.44 19.12
N ASP A 190 -7.72 4.12 18.57
CA ASP A 190 -8.43 2.86 18.85
C ASP A 190 -8.48 1.92 17.63
N ALA A 191 -7.97 2.34 16.47
CA ALA A 191 -7.99 1.53 15.27
C ALA A 191 -6.98 2.00 14.22
N LEU A 192 -6.56 1.07 13.37
CA LEU A 192 -5.76 1.31 12.17
C LEU A 192 -6.54 0.86 10.93
N LEU A 193 -6.60 1.73 9.93
CA LEU A 193 -7.43 1.57 8.74
C LEU A 193 -6.57 1.56 7.49
N PHE A 194 -6.87 0.64 6.56
CA PHE A 194 -6.27 0.56 5.25
C PHE A 194 -7.32 0.40 4.17
N GLY A 195 -7.34 1.32 3.21
CA GLY A 195 -8.32 1.34 2.13
C GLY A 195 -9.69 1.77 2.64
N GLY A 196 -10.32 2.74 1.98
CA GLY A 196 -11.62 3.27 2.35
C GLY A 196 -12.58 3.32 1.16
N GLY A 197 -13.85 3.57 1.47
CA GLY A 197 -14.87 3.82 0.46
C GLY A 197 -16.24 3.39 0.95
N ARG A 198 -17.24 4.26 0.81
CA ARG A 198 -18.65 3.98 1.16
C ARG A 198 -18.83 3.42 2.58
N GLY A 199 -18.02 3.85 3.53
CA GLY A 199 -18.08 3.41 4.93
C GLY A 199 -17.49 2.02 5.22
N ARG A 200 -16.83 1.39 4.24
CA ARG A 200 -16.12 0.11 4.40
C ARG A 200 -14.60 0.32 4.36
N PHE A 201 -13.88 -0.65 4.90
CA PHE A 201 -12.42 -0.64 4.93
C PHE A 201 -11.85 -1.93 4.36
N GLY A 202 -10.80 -1.82 3.55
CA GLY A 202 -10.09 -2.98 3.02
C GLY A 202 -9.53 -3.85 4.14
N LEU A 203 -8.94 -3.19 5.13
CA LEU A 203 -8.48 -3.79 6.37
C LEU A 203 -8.64 -2.79 7.53
N TRP A 204 -9.28 -3.23 8.60
CA TRP A 204 -9.45 -2.52 9.86
C TRP A 204 -8.85 -3.39 10.98
N ILE A 205 -8.08 -2.80 11.88
CA ILE A 205 -7.47 -3.48 13.04
C ILE A 205 -7.77 -2.65 14.28
N ASN A 206 -8.20 -3.28 15.38
CA ASN A 206 -8.51 -2.59 16.63
C ASN A 206 -7.24 -2.19 17.41
N GLY A 207 -7.39 -1.30 18.40
CA GLY A 207 -6.31 -0.76 19.22
C GLY A 207 -5.54 -1.81 20.03
N ASP A 208 -6.17 -2.94 20.33
CA ASP A 208 -5.54 -4.05 21.06
C ASP A 208 -4.86 -5.08 20.12
N LEU A 209 -4.86 -4.86 18.80
CA LEU A 209 -4.28 -5.77 17.80
C LEU A 209 -4.77 -7.23 17.90
N ILE A 210 -6.01 -7.42 18.38
CA ILE A 210 -6.63 -8.75 18.58
C ILE A 210 -7.75 -8.99 17.58
N ARG A 211 -8.46 -7.94 17.16
CA ARG A 211 -9.61 -8.03 16.26
C ARG A 211 -9.36 -7.22 15.02
N GLY A 212 -9.83 -7.74 13.90
CA GLY A 212 -9.86 -6.99 12.68
C GLY A 212 -11.11 -7.26 11.86
N ARG A 213 -11.25 -6.46 10.81
CA ARG A 213 -12.30 -6.60 9.81
C ARG A 213 -11.71 -6.35 8.42
N SER A 214 -12.06 -7.17 7.44
CA SER A 214 -11.71 -6.95 6.04
C SER A 214 -12.97 -6.97 5.19
N GLN A 215 -13.12 -5.95 4.34
CA GLN A 215 -14.27 -5.80 3.46
C GLN A 215 -13.81 -5.27 2.11
N LYS A 216 -14.67 -5.40 1.11
CA LYS A 216 -14.47 -4.74 -0.18
C LYS A 216 -14.51 -3.22 -0.05
N CYS A 217 -13.49 -2.55 -0.58
CA CYS A 217 -13.38 -1.09 -0.55
C CYS A 217 -13.06 -0.49 -1.93
N ASP A 218 -13.41 0.79 -2.11
CA ASP A 218 -13.23 1.47 -3.40
C ASP A 218 -11.75 1.77 -3.71
N THR A 219 -10.90 1.95 -2.67
CA THR A 219 -9.46 2.26 -2.86
C THR A 219 -8.68 1.16 -3.55
N PHE A 220 -9.02 -0.11 -3.29
CA PHE A 220 -8.24 -1.28 -3.76
C PHE A 220 -9.06 -2.31 -4.53
N ASP A 221 -10.39 -2.19 -4.55
CA ASP A 221 -11.32 -3.17 -5.11
C ASP A 221 -11.04 -4.61 -4.63
N ASN A 222 -10.59 -4.74 -3.37
CA ASN A 222 -10.19 -6.01 -2.80
C ASN A 222 -11.41 -6.88 -2.46
N GLU A 223 -11.21 -8.19 -2.45
CA GLU A 223 -12.12 -9.10 -1.76
C GLU A 223 -11.73 -9.18 -0.27
N THR A 224 -12.55 -9.86 0.54
CA THR A 224 -12.22 -10.13 1.95
C THR A 224 -10.88 -10.85 2.03
N LEU A 225 -9.92 -10.25 2.76
CA LEU A 225 -8.54 -10.76 2.83
C LEU A 225 -8.37 -11.95 3.77
N SER A 226 -9.18 -11.97 4.83
CA SER A 226 -9.20 -12.96 5.92
C SER A 226 -10.16 -14.12 5.62
N SER A 227 -10.18 -15.12 6.51
CA SER A 227 -11.10 -16.26 6.39
C SER A 227 -12.58 -15.84 6.44
N GLU A 228 -12.88 -14.78 7.19
CA GLU A 228 -14.22 -14.17 7.34
C GLU A 228 -14.09 -12.64 7.36
N GLU A 229 -15.19 -11.90 7.14
CA GLU A 229 -15.16 -10.43 7.21
C GLU A 229 -14.65 -9.93 8.57
N ASP A 230 -15.16 -10.49 9.68
CA ASP A 230 -14.66 -10.22 11.02
C ASP A 230 -13.72 -11.35 11.45
N PHE A 231 -12.53 -11.01 11.94
CA PHE A 231 -11.52 -12.01 12.29
C PHE A 231 -10.82 -11.70 13.62
N VAL A 232 -10.26 -12.75 14.22
CA VAL A 232 -9.37 -12.65 15.37
C VAL A 232 -7.94 -12.85 14.89
N ILE A 233 -7.08 -11.91 15.25
CA ILE A 233 -5.64 -11.94 14.95
C ILE A 233 -4.99 -12.92 15.91
N ASN A 234 -4.31 -13.92 15.35
CA ASN A 234 -3.44 -14.80 16.12
C ASN A 234 -2.06 -14.14 16.30
N GLU A 235 -1.47 -13.68 15.19
CA GLU A 235 -0.14 -13.09 15.16
C GLU A 235 -0.05 -11.95 14.15
N LEU A 236 0.87 -11.01 14.41
CA LEU A 236 1.12 -9.84 13.57
C LEU A 236 2.62 -9.56 13.55
N GLU A 237 3.17 -9.33 12.36
CA GLU A 237 4.52 -8.85 12.13
C GLU A 237 4.50 -7.53 11.33
N VAL A 238 5.46 -6.65 11.59
CA VAL A 238 5.73 -5.48 10.75
C VAL A 238 7.20 -5.44 10.40
N TRP A 239 7.45 -5.35 9.10
CA TRP A 239 8.78 -5.32 8.51
C TRP A 239 9.01 -3.95 7.85
N ALA A 240 10.13 -3.29 8.17
CA ALA A 240 10.57 -2.10 7.44
C ALA A 240 11.42 -2.51 6.23
N LEU A 241 11.29 -1.77 5.14
CA LEU A 241 12.12 -1.92 3.94
C LEU A 241 13.25 -0.88 4.02
N VAL A 242 14.47 -1.33 4.35
CA VAL A 242 15.64 -0.48 4.65
C VAL A 242 16.77 -0.59 3.62
#